data_AF-F1LI91-F1
#
_entry.id   AF-F1LI91-F1
#
_cell.length_a   1.000
_cell.length_b   1.000
_cell.length_c   1.000
_cell.angle_alpha   90.00
_cell.angle_beta   90.00
_cell.angle_gamma   90.00
#
_symmetry.space_group_name_H-M   'P 1'
#
loop_
_entity.id
_entity.type
_entity.pdbx_description
1 polymer ?
#
loop_
_entity_poly.entity_id
_entity_poly.type
_entity_poly.pdbx_seq_one_letter_code
_entity_poly.pdbx_strand_id
1 'polypeptide(L)'
;MSAEYENDTGWKYLRLSREQITQDQSAPYDSKKDCWIPDKEEGYVAAQIVSTKGDQVTVTVKGSEKTLKKDLVHQMNPPKFEKTEDMS
;
A
#
# COMPACT_ATOMS: atom_id res chain seq x y z
N MET A 1 27.92 -2.48 -9.08
CA MET A 1 28.08 -1.95 -10.45
C MET A 1 26.68 -1.73 -10.98
N SER A 2 26.35 -0.51 -11.41
CA SER A 2 25.14 -0.24 -12.18
C SER A 2 25.23 -0.97 -13.52
N ALA A 3 24.12 -1.50 -14.00
CA ALA A 3 24.09 -2.07 -15.34
C ALA A 3 24.17 -0.94 -16.38
N GLU A 4 24.71 -1.23 -17.56
CA GLU A 4 24.97 -0.20 -18.60
C GLU A 4 23.71 0.56 -19.01
N TYR A 5 22.56 -0.13 -19.05
CA TYR A 5 21.26 0.47 -19.36
C TYR A 5 20.78 1.49 -18.30
N GLU A 6 21.30 1.44 -17.07
CA GLU A 6 20.92 2.38 -16.00
C GLU A 6 21.47 3.79 -16.26
N ASN A 7 22.44 3.94 -17.18
CA ASN A 7 23.00 5.22 -17.57
C ASN A 7 22.15 5.95 -18.62
N ASP A 8 21.18 5.28 -19.24
CA ASP A 8 20.26 5.92 -20.18
C ASP A 8 19.34 6.91 -19.44
N THR A 9 19.22 8.14 -19.97
CA THR A 9 18.38 9.18 -19.36
C THR A 9 16.89 8.81 -19.22
N GLY A 10 16.42 7.88 -20.05
CA GLY A 10 15.07 7.33 -20.02
C GLY A 10 14.86 6.27 -18.95
N TRP A 11 15.91 5.64 -18.43
CA TRP A 11 15.82 4.52 -17.48
C TRP A 11 15.02 4.85 -16.22
N LYS A 12 15.14 6.08 -15.74
CA LYS A 12 14.40 6.59 -14.56
C LYS A 12 12.87 6.54 -14.70
N TYR A 13 12.34 6.39 -15.92
CA TYR A 13 10.91 6.24 -16.19
C TYR A 13 10.47 4.77 -16.32
N LEU A 14 11.43 3.84 -16.38
CA LEU A 14 11.17 2.40 -16.49
C LEU A 14 11.31 1.71 -15.14
N ARG A 15 12.27 2.14 -14.31
CA ARG A 15 12.50 1.58 -12.98
C ARG A 15 13.07 2.62 -12.02
N LEU A 16 12.67 2.49 -10.76
CA LEU A 16 13.26 3.25 -9.66
C LEU A 16 14.72 2.85 -9.40
N SER A 17 15.49 3.78 -8.84
CA SER A 17 16.83 3.47 -8.36
C SER A 17 16.78 2.50 -7.17
N ARG A 18 17.88 1.79 -6.90
CA ARG A 18 17.96 0.89 -5.73
C ARG A 18 17.71 1.62 -4.41
N GLU A 19 18.13 2.87 -4.31
CA GLU A 19 17.92 3.72 -3.16
C GLU A 19 16.44 4.06 -2.98
N GLN A 20 15.75 4.45 -4.06
CA GLN A 20 14.30 4.72 -4.04
C GLN A 20 13.50 3.46 -3.69
N ILE A 21 13.85 2.30 -4.26
CA ILE A 21 13.22 1.03 -3.91
C ILE A 21 13.42 0.73 -2.43
N THR A 22 14.64 0.87 -1.90
CA THR A 22 14.93 0.63 -0.48
C THR A 22 14.12 1.56 0.42
N GLN A 23 13.97 2.83 0.03
CA GLN A 23 13.15 3.79 0.75
C GLN A 23 11.68 3.37 0.78
N ASP A 24 11.10 3.03 -0.39
CA ASP A 24 9.71 2.58 -0.52
C ASP A 24 9.45 1.32 0.32
N GLN A 25 10.37 0.36 0.29
CA GLN A 25 10.26 -0.89 1.07
C GLN A 25 10.43 -0.70 2.58
N SER A 26 11.00 0.42 3.03
CA SER A 26 11.20 0.74 4.45
C SER A 26 9.98 1.40 5.10
N ALA A 27 8.92 1.68 4.34
CA ALA A 27 7.71 2.31 4.85
C ALA A 27 7.09 1.50 6.01
N PRO A 28 6.57 2.15 7.08
CA PRO A 28 5.90 1.46 8.17
C PRO A 28 4.68 0.68 7.67
N TYR A 29 4.55 -0.57 8.11
CA TYR A 29 3.45 -1.44 7.74
C TYR A 29 3.17 -2.48 8.84
N ASP A 30 1.89 -2.69 9.13
CA ASP A 30 1.36 -3.71 10.03
C ASP A 30 0.31 -4.55 9.28
N SER A 31 0.68 -5.79 8.97
CA SER A 31 -0.16 -6.76 8.24
C SER A 31 -1.54 -7.05 8.86
N LYS A 32 -1.75 -6.72 10.13
CA LYS A 32 -3.03 -6.93 10.82
C LYS A 32 -3.87 -5.66 10.91
N LYS A 33 -3.28 -4.50 10.62
CA LYS A 33 -3.95 -3.21 10.77
C LYS A 33 -4.13 -2.48 9.45
N ASP A 34 -3.12 -2.47 8.58
CA ASP A 34 -3.16 -1.71 7.34
C ASP A 34 -4.00 -2.43 6.29
N CYS A 35 -4.96 -1.72 5.74
CA CYS A 35 -5.99 -2.27 4.87
C CYS A 35 -6.48 -1.26 3.83
N TRP A 36 -7.13 -1.78 2.80
CA TRP A 36 -7.86 -1.00 1.80
C TRP A 36 -9.36 -1.07 2.07
N ILE A 37 -10.03 0.07 2.02
CA ILE A 37 -11.49 0.17 2.15
C ILE A 37 -12.10 0.90 0.96
N PRO A 38 -13.35 0.61 0.57
CA PRO A 38 -13.99 1.30 -0.53
C PRO A 38 -14.26 2.77 -0.18
N ASP A 39 -13.99 3.63 -1.16
CA ASP A 39 -14.25 5.06 -1.13
C ASP A 39 -14.97 5.50 -2.41
N LYS A 40 -15.84 6.50 -2.28
CA LYS A 40 -16.69 6.95 -3.40
C LYS A 40 -15.90 7.76 -4.44
N GLU A 41 -14.86 8.48 -4.02
CA GLU A 41 -14.11 9.40 -4.87
C GLU A 41 -12.83 8.76 -5.39
N GLU A 42 -12.10 8.04 -4.54
CA GLU A 42 -10.80 7.42 -4.88
C GLU A 42 -10.91 5.93 -5.24
N GLY A 43 -12.11 5.34 -5.16
CA GLY A 43 -12.34 3.91 -5.35
C GLY A 43 -11.93 3.10 -4.13
N TYR A 44 -10.64 3.15 -3.76
CA TYR A 44 -10.10 2.57 -2.53
C TYR A 44 -9.15 3.54 -1.83
N VAL A 45 -9.23 3.58 -0.49
CA VAL A 45 -8.34 4.39 0.34
C VAL A 45 -7.68 3.54 1.41
N ALA A 46 -6.47 3.93 1.80
CA ALA A 46 -5.73 3.31 2.88
C ALA A 46 -6.40 3.63 4.22
N ALA A 47 -6.54 2.62 5.06
CA ALA A 47 -7.09 2.75 6.40
C ALA A 47 -6.38 1.82 7.39
N GLN A 48 -6.49 2.15 8.68
CA GLN A 48 -5.89 1.35 9.75
C GLN A 48 -6.98 0.79 10.67
N ILE A 49 -6.99 -0.52 10.90
CA ILE A 49 -7.95 -1.17 11.79
C ILE A 49 -7.72 -0.73 13.24
N VAL A 50 -8.78 -0.24 13.88
CA VAL A 50 -8.83 0.13 15.29
C VAL A 50 -9.43 -1.00 16.13
N SER A 51 -10.54 -1.57 15.65
CA SER A 51 -11.21 -2.68 16.35
C SER A 51 -12.04 -3.57 15.42
N THR A 52 -12.37 -4.76 15.89
CA THR A 52 -13.25 -5.70 15.21
C THR A 52 -14.31 -6.17 16.20
N LYS A 53 -15.59 -6.10 15.81
CA LYS A 53 -16.73 -6.52 16.63
C LYS A 53 -17.67 -7.35 15.74
N GLY A 54 -17.63 -8.67 15.90
CA GLY A 54 -18.44 -9.58 15.08
C GLY A 54 -18.09 -9.49 13.60
N ASP A 55 -19.07 -9.11 12.78
CA ASP A 55 -18.95 -8.92 11.33
C ASP A 55 -18.55 -7.50 10.92
N GLN A 56 -18.32 -6.60 11.89
CA GLN A 56 -17.94 -5.22 11.65
C GLN A 56 -16.50 -4.92 12.06
N VAL A 57 -15.86 -4.02 11.32
CA VAL A 57 -14.51 -3.53 11.55
C VAL A 57 -14.56 -2.01 11.59
N THR A 58 -14.01 -1.43 12.65
CA THR A 58 -13.80 0.02 12.76
C THR A 58 -12.38 0.34 12.34
N VAL A 59 -12.24 1.26 11.40
CA VAL A 59 -10.96 1.70 10.83
C VAL A 59 -10.81 3.21 10.95
N THR A 60 -9.58 3.69 11.07
CA THR A 60 -9.23 5.09 10.91
C THR A 60 -8.82 5.36 9.47
N VAL A 61 -9.47 6.32 8.83
CA VAL A 61 -9.23 6.76 7.45
C VAL A 61 -9.19 8.29 7.42
N LYS A 62 -8.11 8.88 6.87
CA LYS A 62 -7.93 10.35 6.78
C LYS A 62 -8.20 11.09 8.11
N GLY A 63 -7.85 10.47 9.24
CA GLY A 63 -8.03 11.04 10.58
C GLY A 63 -9.45 10.90 11.17
N SER A 64 -10.37 10.22 10.49
CA SER A 64 -11.73 9.95 10.98
C SER A 64 -11.96 8.44 11.14
N GLU A 65 -12.80 8.04 12.09
CA GLU A 65 -13.20 6.64 12.25
C GLU A 65 -14.41 6.30 11.38
N LYS A 66 -14.39 5.11 10.77
CA LYS A 66 -15.48 4.56 9.98
C LYS A 66 -15.68 3.10 10.33
N THR A 67 -16.94 2.66 10.44
CA THR A 67 -17.26 1.25 10.69
C THR A 67 -17.88 0.64 9.44
N LEU A 68 -17.32 -0.49 9.00
CA LEU A 68 -17.67 -1.20 7.78
C LEU A 68 -17.94 -2.66 8.12
N LYS A 69 -18.59 -3.38 7.20
CA LYS A 69 -18.58 -4.84 7.25
C LYS A 69 -17.19 -5.36 6.90
N LYS A 70 -16.81 -6.48 7.52
CA LYS A 70 -15.49 -7.10 7.39
C LYS A 70 -15.16 -7.55 5.96
N ASP A 71 -16.17 -7.93 5.17
CA ASP A 71 -16.04 -8.33 3.77
C ASP A 71 -15.61 -7.19 2.82
N LEU A 72 -15.80 -5.94 3.25
CA LEU A 72 -15.37 -4.73 2.52
C LEU A 72 -13.95 -4.28 2.88
N VAL A 73 -13.28 -4.96 3.82
CA VAL A 73 -11.92 -4.63 4.25
C VAL A 73 -10.95 -5.59 3.57
N HIS A 74 -10.09 -5.04 2.69
CA HIS A 74 -9.13 -5.82 1.92
C HIS A 74 -7.72 -5.68 2.49
N GLN A 75 -6.94 -6.74 2.43
CA GLN A 75 -5.55 -6.71 2.89
C GLN A 75 -4.71 -5.78 2.01
N MET A 76 -3.84 -5.00 2.66
CA MET A 76 -2.84 -4.19 1.98
C MET A 76 -1.61 -5.05 1.70
N ASN A 77 -1.00 -4.89 0.52
CA ASN A 77 0.26 -5.55 0.23
C ASN A 77 1.39 -4.93 1.09
N PRO A 78 2.31 -5.73 1.64
CA PRO A 78 3.48 -5.18 2.33
C PRO A 78 4.33 -4.29 1.41
N PRO A 79 5.05 -3.28 1.94
CA PRO A 79 5.84 -2.32 1.15
C PRO A 79 6.91 -2.95 0.24
N LYS A 80 7.33 -4.20 0.49
CA LYS A 80 8.21 -4.95 -0.42
C LYS A 80 7.65 -5.12 -1.84
N PHE A 81 6.33 -5.01 -2.01
CA PHE A 81 5.63 -5.10 -3.30
C PHE A 81 5.29 -3.72 -3.89
N GLU A 82 5.75 -2.64 -3.26
CA GLU A 82 5.54 -1.28 -3.76
C GLU A 82 6.16 -1.16 -5.16
N LYS A 83 5.32 -0.79 -6.13
CA LYS A 83 5.68 -0.68 -7.56
C LYS A 83 6.33 -1.95 -8.13
N THR A 84 5.81 -3.12 -7.77
CA THR A 84 6.23 -4.41 -8.34
C THR A 84 6.14 -4.41 -9.87
N GLU A 85 7.12 -5.04 -10.53
CA GLU A 85 7.21 -5.11 -12.01
C GLU A 85 6.19 -6.10 -12.60
N ASP A 86 5.77 -7.09 -11.82
CA ASP A 86 4.76 -8.09 -12.14
C ASP A 86 3.81 -8.26 -10.95
N MET A 87 2.50 -8.30 -11.22
CA MET A 87 1.43 -8.41 -10.21
C MET A 87 0.82 -9.82 -10.12
N SER A 88 1.32 -10.77 -10.93
CA SER A 88 0.82 -12.16 -10.96
C SER A 88 1.29 -13.05 -9.81
#